data_AF-A0AAD9KLA1-F1
#
_entry.id   AF-A0AAD9KLA1-F1
#
_cell.length_a   1.000
_cell.length_b   1.000
_cell.length_c   1.000
_cell.angle_alpha   90.00
_cell.angle_beta   90.00
_cell.angle_gamma   90.00
#
_symmetry.space_group_name_H-M   'P 1'
#
loop_
_entity.id
_entity.type
_entity.pdbx_description
1 polymer ?
#
loop_
_entity_poly.entity_id
_entity_poly.type
_entity_poly.pdbx_seq_one_letter_code
_entity_poly.pdbx_strand_id
1 'polypeptide(L)'
;MWLFQVHLPVQGNEQRRYHARHYSVTPLGARSGLIQWVDGATALFSLYKRWQQREAVAQQQKHQQQGASSQAVPNNPPAIPRPSEVYYSKLTPALKEKGVCNLDNRKEWPLSVMRSVLEELMDDTPKDLLAR
;
A
#
# COMPACT_ATOMS: atom_id res chain seq x y z
N MET A 1 -15.13 19.02 -28.01
CA MET A 1 -15.55 17.74 -28.61
C MET A 1 -14.34 16.82 -28.56
N TRP A 2 -14.14 16.10 -27.46
CA TRP A 2 -13.01 15.17 -27.30
C TRP A 2 -13.56 13.76 -27.41
N LEU A 3 -13.36 13.14 -28.56
CA LEU A 3 -13.71 11.75 -28.85
C LEU A 3 -12.41 11.00 -29.08
N PHE A 4 -11.93 10.32 -28.04
CA PHE A 4 -11.03 9.18 -28.20
C PHE A 4 -11.45 8.12 -27.19
N GLN A 5 -12.49 7.38 -27.56
CA GLN A 5 -12.85 6.13 -26.93
C GLN A 5 -12.11 5.02 -27.68
N VAL A 6 -11.05 4.48 -27.09
CA VAL A 6 -10.51 3.19 -27.49
C VAL A 6 -11.02 2.18 -26.47
N HIS A 7 -12.12 1.53 -26.83
CA HIS A 7 -12.69 0.43 -26.06
C HIS A 7 -11.77 -0.79 -26.25
N LEU A 8 -11.03 -1.17 -25.20
CA LEU A 8 -10.39 -2.49 -25.17
C LEU A 8 -11.48 -3.51 -24.80
N PRO A 9 -11.73 -4.56 -25.61
CA PRO A 9 -12.67 -5.59 -25.23
C PRO A 9 -12.14 -6.35 -24.01
N VAL A 10 -12.97 -6.44 -22.98
CA VAL A 10 -12.81 -7.40 -21.88
C VAL A 10 -12.96 -8.79 -22.50
N GLN A 11 -11.84 -9.46 -22.82
CA GLN A 11 -11.88 -10.83 -23.29
C GLN A 11 -12.10 -11.78 -22.12
N GLY A 12 -13.31 -12.35 -22.07
CA GLY A 12 -13.61 -13.54 -21.30
C GLY A 12 -12.94 -14.77 -21.91
N ASN A 13 -12.48 -15.65 -21.02
CA ASN A 13 -11.91 -16.98 -21.26
C ASN A 13 -10.48 -17.03 -21.83
N GLU A 14 -9.49 -16.70 -20.99
CA GLU A 14 -8.06 -16.80 -21.31
C GLU A 14 -7.50 -18.20 -20.99
N GLN A 15 -7.22 -18.98 -22.03
CA GLN A 15 -6.12 -19.95 -21.98
C GLN A 15 -4.84 -19.20 -21.56
N ARG A 16 -3.97 -19.81 -20.73
CA ARG A 16 -2.70 -19.17 -20.27
C ARG A 16 -1.83 -18.78 -21.46
N ARG A 17 -1.98 -17.54 -21.93
CA ARG A 17 -1.22 -16.98 -23.04
C ARG A 17 -0.02 -16.24 -22.49
N TYR A 18 1.15 -16.52 -23.05
CA TYR A 18 2.35 -15.73 -22.77
C TYR A 18 2.22 -14.38 -23.47
N HIS A 19 2.11 -13.29 -22.70
CA HIS A 19 2.01 -11.93 -23.23
C HIS A 19 2.65 -10.93 -22.28
N ALA A 20 3.42 -9.98 -22.84
CA ALA A 20 3.97 -8.85 -22.11
C ALA A 20 3.16 -7.60 -22.46
N ARG A 21 2.39 -7.08 -21.51
CA ARG A 21 1.57 -5.87 -21.70
C ARG A 21 2.48 -4.66 -21.90
N HIS A 22 2.14 -3.81 -22.87
CA HIS A 22 2.86 -2.57 -23.16
C HIS A 22 1.85 -1.43 -23.40
N TYR A 23 2.32 -0.18 -23.29
CA TYR A 23 1.56 1.03 -23.64
C TYR A 23 2.33 1.81 -24.70
N SER A 24 1.63 2.59 -25.53
CA SER A 24 2.28 3.38 -26.57
C SER A 24 2.92 4.67 -26.01
N VAL A 25 4.00 5.10 -26.66
CA VAL A 25 4.70 6.36 -26.42
C VAL A 25 4.89 7.06 -27.76
N THR A 26 4.39 8.28 -27.91
CA THR A 26 4.48 9.06 -29.15
C THR A 26 5.38 10.28 -28.93
N PRO A 27 6.61 10.32 -29.45
CA PRO A 27 7.48 11.48 -29.32
C PRO A 27 6.92 12.66 -30.13
N LEU A 28 6.90 13.85 -29.54
CA LEU A 28 6.52 15.10 -30.21
C LEU A 28 7.73 16.02 -30.44
N GLY A 29 8.88 15.67 -29.87
CA GLY A 29 10.15 16.38 -30.04
C GLY A 29 11.22 15.84 -29.08
N ALA A 30 12.37 16.50 -28.99
CA ALA A 30 13.49 16.05 -28.17
C ALA A 30 13.22 16.06 -26.65
N ARG A 31 12.22 16.80 -26.19
CA ARG A 31 11.87 16.97 -24.76
C ARG A 31 10.39 16.76 -24.46
N SER A 32 9.61 16.28 -25.43
CA SER A 32 8.16 16.16 -25.28
C SER A 32 7.61 14.94 -26.02
N GLY A 33 6.50 14.41 -25.49
CA GLY A 33 5.83 13.24 -26.04
C GLY A 33 4.50 12.99 -25.32
N LEU A 34 3.73 12.06 -25.87
CA LEU A 34 2.48 11.57 -25.29
C LEU A 34 2.68 10.13 -24.79
N ILE A 35 2.08 9.82 -23.65
CA ILE A 35 2.08 8.48 -23.06
C ILE A 35 0.64 8.01 -22.99
N GLN A 36 0.38 6.79 -23.45
CA GLN A 36 -0.95 6.20 -23.39
C GLN A 36 -1.35 5.91 -21.93
N TRP A 37 -2.55 6.36 -21.57
CA TRP A 37 -3.21 5.97 -20.33
C TRP A 37 -3.71 4.53 -20.43
N VAL A 38 -3.52 3.76 -19.35
CA VAL A 38 -4.04 2.39 -19.25
C VAL A 38 -5.29 2.41 -18.39
N ASP A 39 -6.44 2.16 -19.02
CA ASP A 39 -7.71 2.04 -18.30
C ASP A 39 -7.92 0.63 -17.73
N GLY A 40 -8.73 0.51 -16.68
CA GLY A 40 -9.06 -0.75 -16.01
C GLY A 40 -7.94 -1.36 -15.15
N ALA A 41 -6.74 -0.76 -15.13
CA ALA A 41 -5.67 -1.19 -14.23
C ALA A 41 -5.93 -0.72 -12.79
N THR A 42 -5.92 -1.65 -11.84
CA THR A 42 -5.99 -1.34 -10.40
C THR A 42 -4.61 -1.38 -9.79
N ALA A 43 -4.20 -0.31 -9.10
CA ALA A 43 -2.93 -0.28 -8.39
C ALA A 43 -2.94 -1.22 -7.18
N LEU A 44 -1.92 -2.08 -7.04
CA LEU A 44 -1.81 -3.04 -5.92
C LEU A 44 -1.87 -2.35 -4.55
N PHE A 45 -1.25 -1.18 -4.41
CA PHE A 45 -1.25 -0.42 -3.17
C PHE A 45 -2.65 0.00 -2.70
N SER A 46 -3.60 0.20 -3.64
CA SER A 46 -4.98 0.54 -3.30
C SER A 46 -5.68 -0.57 -2.52
N LEU A 47 -5.33 -1.84 -2.76
CA LEU A 47 -5.86 -2.99 -2.04
C LEU A 47 -5.38 -2.99 -0.58
N TYR A 48 -4.07 -2.81 -0.39
CA TYR A 48 -3.46 -2.69 0.94
C TYR A 48 -4.06 -1.52 1.73
N LYS A 49 -4.19 -0.34 1.11
CA LYS A 49 -4.77 0.85 1.76
C LYS A 49 -6.22 0.62 2.21
N ARG A 50 -7.04 -0.05 1.38
CA ARG A 50 -8.44 -0.40 1.75
C ARG A 50 -8.48 -1.37 2.93
N TRP A 51 -7.56 -2.32 3.00
CA TRP A 51 -7.44 -3.20 4.17
C TRP A 51 -7.07 -2.42 5.43
N GLN A 52 -6.05 -1.55 5.38
CA GLN A 52 -5.68 -0.72 6.53
C GLN A 52 -6.84 0.15 7.03
N GLN A 53 -7.65 0.69 6.11
CA GLN A 53 -8.84 1.46 6.46
C GLN A 53 -9.88 0.61 7.21
N ARG A 54 -10.12 -0.63 6.76
CA ARG A 54 -11.05 -1.56 7.43
C ARG A 54 -10.57 -1.92 8.84
N GLU A 55 -9.28 -2.19 9.01
CA GLU A 55 -8.69 -2.47 10.32
C GLU A 55 -8.85 -1.27 11.27
N ALA A 56 -8.57 -0.05 10.80
CA ALA A 56 -8.69 1.14 11.63
C ALA A 56 -10.14 1.40 12.08
N VAL A 57 -11.14 1.18 11.21
CA VAL A 57 -12.56 1.26 11.59
C VAL A 57 -12.91 0.18 12.62
N ALA A 58 -12.45 -1.06 12.42
CA ALA A 58 -12.73 -2.17 13.34
C ALA A 58 -12.16 -1.93 14.74
N GLN A 59 -10.97 -1.33 14.86
CA GLN A 59 -10.36 -0.95 16.14
C GLN A 59 -11.17 0.13 16.86
N GLN A 60 -11.65 1.15 16.14
CA GLN A 60 -12.49 2.20 16.72
C GLN A 60 -13.81 1.65 17.28
N GLN A 61 -14.44 0.70 16.57
CA GLN A 61 -15.68 0.06 17.02
C GLN A 61 -15.49 -0.77 18.30
N LYS A 62 -14.37 -1.49 18.42
CA LYS A 62 -14.03 -2.25 19.65
C LYS A 62 -13.85 -1.33 20.86
N HIS A 63 -13.21 -0.18 20.67
CA HIS A 63 -12.97 0.79 21.75
C HIS A 63 -14.26 1.42 22.28
N GLN A 64 -15.29 1.60 21.43
CA GLN A 64 -16.60 2.11 21.85
C GLN A 64 -17.39 1.11 22.72
N GLN A 65 -17.18 -0.20 22.55
CA GLN A 65 -17.90 -1.22 23.31
C GLN A 65 -17.37 -1.43 24.74
N GLN A 66 -16.17 -0.94 25.08
CA GLN A 66 -15.51 -1.17 26.37
C GLN A 66 -15.67 -0.04 27.42
N GLY A 67 -16.53 0.95 27.17
CA GLY A 67 -17.13 1.73 28.28
C GLY A 67 -16.60 3.14 28.55
N ALA A 68 -16.33 3.96 27.53
CA ALA A 68 -16.12 5.41 27.72
C ALA A 68 -17.03 6.25 26.81
N SER A 69 -17.93 7.00 27.46
CA SER A 69 -18.73 8.15 26.99
C SER A 69 -19.00 8.29 25.49
N SER A 70 -20.30 8.27 25.16
CA SER A 70 -20.92 8.71 23.92
C SER A 70 -20.55 10.16 23.54
N GLN A 71 -19.37 10.35 22.94
CA GLN A 71 -19.08 11.52 22.11
C GLN A 71 -19.32 11.14 20.65
N ALA A 72 -20.16 11.94 19.98
CA ALA A 72 -20.52 11.79 18.58
C ALA A 72 -19.27 11.60 17.71
N VAL A 73 -19.24 10.51 16.95
CA VAL A 73 -18.17 10.17 16.01
C VAL A 73 -18.02 11.34 15.03
N PRO A 74 -16.87 12.04 14.96
CA PRO A 74 -16.63 12.91 13.83
C PRO A 74 -16.65 12.04 12.57
N ASN A 75 -17.44 12.44 11.57
CA ASN A 75 -17.65 11.74 10.29
C ASN A 75 -16.39 11.71 9.39
N ASN A 76 -15.20 11.73 10.00
CA ASN A 76 -13.92 11.78 9.33
C ASN A 76 -13.36 10.36 9.23
N PRO A 77 -12.93 9.89 8.04
CA PRO A 77 -12.30 8.59 7.90
C PRO A 77 -11.11 8.45 8.87
N PRO A 78 -10.88 7.24 9.43
CA PRO A 78 -9.74 7.00 10.31
C PRO A 78 -8.44 7.35 9.60
N ALA A 79 -7.53 8.00 10.32
CA ALA A 79 -6.21 8.34 9.81
C ALA A 79 -5.41 7.06 9.57
N ILE A 80 -5.13 6.76 8.30
CA ILE A 80 -4.30 5.62 7.91
C ILE A 80 -2.83 6.02 8.10
N PRO A 81 -2.03 5.25 8.86
CA PRO A 81 -0.63 5.58 9.09
C PRO A 81 0.17 5.51 7.77
N ARG A 82 1.16 6.37 7.64
CA ARG A 82 2.05 6.36 6.47
C ARG A 82 2.94 5.11 6.51
N PRO A 83 3.38 4.57 5.35
CA PRO A 83 4.29 3.42 5.32
C PRO A 83 5.56 3.61 6.17
N SER A 84 6.10 4.84 6.18
CA SER A 84 7.25 5.20 7.02
C SER A 84 6.93 5.09 8.51
N GLU A 85 5.77 5.56 8.94
CA GLU A 85 5.35 5.51 10.35
C GLU A 85 5.20 4.05 10.81
N VAL A 86 4.55 3.21 9.98
CA VAL A 86 4.40 1.78 10.25
C VAL A 86 5.78 1.12 10.38
N TYR A 87 6.68 1.36 9.43
CA TYR A 87 8.03 0.79 9.46
C TYR A 87 8.85 1.23 10.68
N TYR A 88 8.90 2.54 10.96
CA TYR A 88 9.71 3.08 12.05
C TYR A 88 9.13 2.75 13.43
N SER A 89 7.81 2.58 13.56
CA SER A 89 7.20 2.16 14.83
C SER A 89 7.71 0.80 15.33
N LYS A 90 8.04 -0.12 14.41
CA LYS A 90 8.62 -1.43 14.71
C LYS A 90 10.15 -1.41 14.74
N LEU A 91 10.77 -0.69 13.81
CA LEU A 91 12.23 -0.65 13.69
C LEU A 91 12.91 0.05 14.87
N THR A 92 12.42 1.22 15.28
CA THR A 92 13.06 2.01 16.34
C THR A 92 13.20 1.25 17.67
N PRO A 93 12.19 0.54 18.20
CA PRO A 93 12.36 -0.25 19.40
C PRO A 93 13.33 -1.42 19.19
N ALA A 94 13.27 -2.13 18.05
CA ALA A 94 14.16 -3.26 17.77
C ALA A 94 15.64 -2.85 17.65
N LEU A 95 15.93 -1.66 17.08
CA LEU A 95 17.29 -1.10 17.03
C LEU A 95 17.80 -0.73 18.43
N LYS A 96 16.94 -0.12 19.26
CA LYS A 96 17.29 0.24 20.64
C LYS A 96 17.61 -1.00 21.49
N GLU A 97 16.88 -2.09 21.31
CA GLU A 97 17.14 -3.36 22.01
C GLU A 97 18.53 -3.94 21.68
N LYS A 98 19.02 -3.73 20.45
CA LYS A 98 20.37 -4.11 20.03
C LYS A 98 21.45 -3.06 20.34
N GLY A 99 21.12 -2.03 21.11
CA GLY A 99 22.07 -0.98 21.52
C GLY A 99 22.41 0.02 20.42
N VAL A 100 21.66 0.06 19.32
CA VAL A 100 21.86 1.03 18.24
C VAL A 100 21.14 2.33 18.61
N CYS A 101 21.91 3.31 19.09
CA CYS A 101 21.38 4.62 19.51
C CYS A 101 21.35 5.65 18.37
N ASN A 102 22.24 5.51 17.38
CA ASN A 102 22.29 6.41 16.22
C ASN A 102 21.36 5.90 15.11
N LEU A 103 20.24 6.60 14.90
CA LEU A 103 19.24 6.25 13.89
C LEU A 103 19.51 6.89 12.51
N ASP A 104 20.51 7.78 12.41
CA ASP A 104 20.81 8.48 11.16
C ASP A 104 21.70 7.63 10.24
N ASN A 105 22.55 6.78 10.82
CA ASN A 105 23.47 5.93 10.05
C ASN A 105 22.88 4.56 9.70
N ARG A 106 22.03 4.53 8.66
CA ARG A 106 21.35 3.29 8.21
C ARG A 106 22.30 2.17 7.77
N LYS A 107 23.53 2.50 7.37
CA LYS A 107 24.52 1.50 6.91
C LYS A 107 24.99 0.59 8.04
N GLU A 108 24.88 1.06 9.28
CA GLU A 108 25.32 0.33 10.49
C GLU A 108 24.19 -0.51 11.10
N TRP A 109 23.00 -0.48 10.52
CA TRP A 109 21.86 -1.21 11.07
C TRP A 109 22.05 -2.73 10.92
N PRO A 110 21.86 -3.52 12.00
CA PRO A 110 22.01 -4.96 11.94
C PRO A 110 21.01 -5.61 10.98
N LEU A 111 21.51 -6.43 10.04
CA LEU A 111 20.66 -7.14 9.08
C LEU A 111 19.62 -8.05 9.74
N SER A 112 19.99 -8.68 10.87
CA SER A 112 19.08 -9.52 11.64
C SER A 112 17.87 -8.75 12.17
N VAL A 113 18.06 -7.51 12.61
CA VAL A 113 16.97 -6.63 13.07
C VAL A 113 16.05 -6.28 11.89
N MET A 114 16.61 -5.88 10.75
CA MET A 114 15.81 -5.54 9.57
C MET A 114 14.99 -6.72 9.06
N ARG A 115 15.56 -7.95 9.09
CA ARG A 115 14.83 -9.16 8.74
C ARG A 115 13.68 -9.44 9.70
N SER A 116 13.93 -9.36 11.01
CA SER A 116 12.90 -9.58 12.02
C SER A 116 11.75 -8.59 11.91
N VAL A 117 12.04 -7.30 11.66
CA VAL A 117 11.01 -6.27 11.43
C VAL A 117 10.20 -6.57 10.17
N LEU A 118 10.83 -7.05 9.10
CA LEU A 118 10.12 -7.46 7.89
C LEU A 118 9.17 -8.63 8.16
N GLU A 119 9.64 -9.67 8.85
CA GLU A 119 8.83 -10.84 9.22
C GLU A 119 7.61 -10.42 10.05
N GLU A 120 7.80 -9.54 11.04
CA GLU A 120 6.70 -8.99 11.85
C GLU A 120 5.68 -8.22 11.01
N LEU A 121 6.13 -7.35 10.10
CA LEU A 121 5.24 -6.60 9.20
C LEU A 121 4.49 -7.50 8.21
N MET A 122 5.11 -8.62 7.81
CA MET A 122 4.48 -9.63 6.96
C MET A 122 3.40 -10.39 7.73
N ASP A 123 3.61 -10.69 9.00
CA ASP A 123 2.63 -11.38 9.85
C ASP A 123 1.45 -10.47 10.22
N ASP A 124 1.68 -9.17 10.37
CA ASP A 124 0.62 -8.17 10.57
C ASP A 124 -0.31 -8.02 9.34
N THR A 125 0.12 -8.46 8.15
CA THR A 125 -0.61 -8.28 6.88
C THR A 125 -1.18 -9.61 6.35
N PRO A 126 -2.48 -9.68 6.00
CA PRO A 126 -3.06 -10.93 5.48
C PRO A 126 -2.46 -11.34 4.12
N LYS A 127 -2.13 -12.62 3.97
CA LYS A 127 -1.45 -13.18 2.79
C LYS A 127 -2.35 -13.28 1.55
N ASP A 128 -3.67 -13.17 1.72
CA ASP A 128 -4.70 -13.40 0.70
C ASP A 128 -5.32 -12.10 0.16
N LEU A 129 -4.68 -10.95 0.38
CA LEU A 129 -5.12 -9.62 -0.07
C LEU A 129 -5.40 -9.49 -1.58
N LEU A 130 -4.72 -10.30 -2.41
CA LEU A 130 -4.91 -10.31 -3.87
C LEU A 130 -5.82 -11.44 -4.36
N ALA A 131 -5.96 -12.51 -3.58
CA ALA A 131 -6.72 -13.69 -3.97
C ALA A 131 -8.22 -13.56 -3.67
N ARG A 132 -8.62 -12.54 -2.90
CA ARG A 132 -9.99 -12.19 -2.54
C ARG A 132 -10.48 -10.99 -3.33
#